data_AF-A0A955VJX8-F1
#
_entry.id   AF-A0A955VJX8-F1
#
_cell.length_a   1.000
_cell.length_b   1.000
_cell.length_c   1.000
_cell.angle_alpha   90.00
_cell.angle_beta   90.00
_cell.angle_gamma   90.00
#
_symmetry.space_group_name_H-M   'P 1'
#
loop_
_entity.id
_entity.type
_entity.pdbx_description
1 polymer ?
#
loop_
_entity_poly.entity_id
_entity_poly.type
_entity_poly.pdbx_seq_one_letter_code
_entity_poly.pdbx_strand_id
1 'polypeptide(L)'
;LEGNIELDHTFFKMLRLYTDTSLFFSTQRKDILVKLNEAIIQLTPHEYVDLWVGKKRVAFSPGFSFTPSDVLNPGKNPTDPTLQREGRYGAGIQFPFDKVTLSLTWAVWERDTQYGLPSTFKFPRSAYQARVYLNLWESDINIF
;
A
#
# COMPACT_ATOMS: atom_id res chain seq x y z
N LEU A 1 -2.22 0.05 -24.98
CA LEU A 1 -2.15 1.39 -24.38
C LEU A 1 -2.34 1.20 -22.89
N GLU A 2 -1.38 1.65 -22.11
CA GLU A 2 -1.33 1.46 -20.65
C GLU A 2 -1.27 2.85 -20.03
N GLY A 3 -2.13 3.11 -19.05
CA GLY A 3 -2.17 4.39 -18.35
C GLY A 3 -2.53 4.16 -16.89
N ASN A 4 -1.85 4.88 -16.00
CA ASN A 4 -2.20 4.89 -14.58
C ASN A 4 -2.93 6.19 -14.27
N ILE A 5 -3.96 6.07 -13.43
CA ILE A 5 -4.68 7.20 -12.86
C ILE A 5 -4.46 7.13 -11.36
N GLU A 6 -3.75 8.13 -10.85
CA GLU A 6 -3.56 8.36 -9.43
C GLU A 6 -4.49 9.50 -9.00
N LEU A 7 -5.29 9.26 -7.96
CA LEU A 7 -6.08 10.27 -7.30
C LEU A 7 -5.60 10.37 -5.86
N ASP A 8 -5.12 11.55 -5.49
CA ASP A 8 -4.71 11.88 -4.14
C ASP A 8 -5.44 13.16 -3.71
N HIS A 9 -6.24 13.05 -2.65
CA HIS A 9 -6.98 14.18 -2.13
C HIS A 9 -6.94 14.21 -0.62
N THR A 10 -6.56 15.37 -0.06
CA THR A 10 -6.53 15.60 1.38
C THR A 10 -7.67 16.53 1.78
N PHE A 11 -8.60 15.99 2.55
CA PHE A 11 -9.70 16.69 3.21
C PHE A 11 -9.28 17.13 4.61
N PHE A 12 -9.63 18.35 5.00
CA PHE A 12 -9.53 18.85 6.38
C PHE A 12 -8.14 18.73 7.04
N LYS A 13 -7.05 18.76 6.26
CA LYS A 13 -5.64 18.56 6.70
C LYS A 13 -5.32 17.22 7.39
N MET A 14 -6.32 16.46 7.82
CA MET A 14 -6.16 15.24 8.60
C MET A 14 -6.62 13.98 7.85
N LEU A 15 -7.49 14.09 6.84
CA LEU A 15 -8.05 12.94 6.13
C LEU A 15 -7.53 12.92 4.70
N ARG A 16 -6.78 11.90 4.31
CA ARG A 16 -6.28 11.71 2.95
C ARG A 16 -6.93 10.49 2.32
N LEU A 17 -7.45 10.66 1.11
CA LEU A 17 -7.91 9.58 0.25
C LEU A 17 -6.91 9.43 -0.89
N TYR A 18 -6.39 8.23 -1.07
CA TYR A 18 -5.50 7.93 -2.18
C TYR A 18 -5.94 6.67 -2.89
N THR A 19 -6.03 6.72 -4.21
CA THR A 19 -6.32 5.56 -5.05
C THR A 19 -5.41 5.54 -6.26
N ASP A 20 -4.82 4.39 -6.53
CA ASP A 20 -4.04 4.11 -7.75
C ASP A 20 -4.79 3.05 -8.55
N THR A 21 -5.17 3.41 -9.77
CA THR A 21 -5.90 2.56 -10.71
C THR A 21 -5.19 2.52 -12.05
N SER A 22 -4.92 1.31 -12.54
CA SER A 22 -4.34 1.10 -13.86
C SER A 22 -5.41 0.77 -14.90
N LEU A 23 -5.23 1.30 -16.11
CA LEU A 23 -6.06 1.06 -17.28
C LEU A 23 -5.27 0.29 -18.33
N PHE A 24 -5.84 -0.82 -18.81
CA PHE A 24 -5.24 -1.67 -19.83
C PHE A 24 -6.18 -1.85 -21.00
N PHE A 25 -5.64 -1.69 -22.20
CA PHE A 25 -6.28 -2.20 -23.39
C PHE A 25 -5.71 -3.57 -23.75
N SER A 26 -6.52 -4.62 -23.65
CA SER A 26 -6.12 -5.98 -24.05
C SER A 26 -6.47 -6.22 -25.52
N THR A 27 -5.46 -6.28 -26.38
CA THR A 27 -5.65 -6.58 -27.81
C THR A 27 -6.24 -7.98 -28.03
N GLN A 28 -6.01 -8.93 -27.12
CA GLN A 28 -6.54 -10.29 -27.23
C GLN A 28 -8.03 -10.39 -26.91
N ARG A 29 -8.55 -9.56 -25.98
CA ARG A 29 -9.98 -9.54 -25.63
C ARG A 29 -10.77 -8.41 -26.30
N LYS A 30 -10.09 -7.44 -26.91
CA LYS A 30 -10.68 -6.17 -27.38
C LYS A 30 -11.43 -5.40 -26.29
N ASP A 31 -11.03 -5.59 -25.04
CA ASP A 31 -11.66 -4.98 -23.87
C ASP A 31 -10.70 -4.02 -23.15
N ILE A 32 -11.27 -3.01 -22.51
CA ILE A 32 -10.58 -2.13 -21.56
C ILE A 32 -10.75 -2.73 -20.17
N LEU A 33 -9.63 -3.08 -19.53
CA LEU A 33 -9.57 -3.59 -18.17
C LEU A 33 -9.14 -2.46 -17.24
N VAL A 34 -9.90 -2.25 -16.17
CA VAL A 34 -9.59 -1.28 -15.12
C VAL A 34 -9.21 -2.06 -13.88
N LYS A 35 -8.00 -1.86 -13.34
CA LYS A 35 -7.50 -2.57 -12.16
C LYS A 35 -7.22 -1.59 -11.03
N LEU A 36 -7.80 -1.84 -9.86
CA LEU A 36 -7.49 -1.08 -8.65
C LEU A 36 -6.25 -1.67 -7.98
N ASN A 37 -5.15 -0.93 -7.91
CA ASN A 37 -3.91 -1.40 -7.29
C ASN A 37 -3.88 -1.06 -5.80
N GLU A 38 -4.22 0.20 -5.48
CA GLU A 38 -4.22 0.73 -4.13
C GLU A 38 -5.45 1.62 -3.92
N ALA A 39 -6.00 1.58 -2.72
CA ALA A 39 -7.08 2.44 -2.29
C ALA A 39 -7.02 2.55 -0.77
N ILE A 40 -6.63 3.72 -0.27
CA ILE A 40 -6.42 3.95 1.15
C ILE A 40 -7.22 5.15 1.62
N ILE A 41 -7.71 5.02 2.85
CA ILE A 41 -8.19 6.11 3.67
C ILE A 41 -7.15 6.27 4.78
N GLN A 42 -6.55 7.44 4.85
CA GLN A 42 -5.52 7.77 5.83
C GLN A 42 -6.03 8.90 6.72
N LEU A 43 -5.89 8.74 8.03
CA LEU A 43 -6.29 9.71 9.04
C LEU A 43 -5.08 10.05 9.92
N THR A 44 -4.70 11.32 9.91
CA THR A 44 -3.57 11.87 10.66
C THR A 44 -4.13 12.92 11.64
N PRO A 45 -4.69 12.51 12.78
CA PRO A 45 -5.30 13.44 13.74
C PRO A 45 -4.24 14.28 14.49
N HIS A 46 -3.00 13.82 14.53
CA HIS A 46 -1.86 14.48 15.17
C HIS A 46 -0.58 14.15 14.41
N GLU A 47 0.46 14.99 14.49
CA GLU A 47 1.76 14.76 13.82
C GLU A 47 2.46 13.45 14.24
N TYR A 48 2.12 12.88 15.39
CA TYR A 48 2.68 11.63 15.92
C TYR A 48 1.75 10.44 15.76
N VAL A 49 0.64 10.57 15.03
CA VAL A 49 -0.32 9.48 14.83
C VAL A 49 -0.78 9.47 13.39
N ASP A 50 -0.50 8.38 12.71
CA ASP A 50 -0.95 8.12 11.35
C ASP A 50 -1.70 6.79 11.30
N LEU A 51 -2.97 6.84 10.87
CA LEU A 51 -3.84 5.68 10.73
C LEU A 51 -4.12 5.50 9.24
N TRP A 52 -4.12 4.26 8.77
CA TRP A 52 -4.60 3.95 7.43
C TRP A 52 -5.43 2.68 7.43
N VAL A 53 -6.39 2.63 6.52
CA VAL A 53 -7.18 1.44 6.22
C VAL A 53 -7.43 1.37 4.73
N GLY A 54 -7.44 0.16 4.20
CA GLY A 54 -7.73 -0.11 2.80
C GLY A 54 -6.66 -0.99 2.17
N LYS A 55 -6.57 -0.90 0.85
CA LYS A 55 -5.65 -1.68 0.03
C LYS A 55 -4.36 -0.92 -0.18
N LYS A 56 -3.27 -1.36 0.43
CA LYS A 56 -1.97 -0.67 0.42
C LYS A 56 -0.84 -1.65 0.18
N ARG A 57 0.17 -1.25 -0.60
CA ARG A 57 1.47 -1.90 -0.64
C ARG A 57 2.25 -1.42 0.58
N VAL A 58 2.59 -2.33 1.48
CA VAL A 58 3.44 -2.01 2.63
C VAL A 58 4.88 -1.94 2.13
N ALA A 59 5.27 -0.77 1.63
CA ALA A 59 6.65 -0.45 1.28
C ALA A 59 7.24 0.43 2.40
N PHE A 60 8.49 0.15 2.75
CA PHE A 60 9.22 0.92 3.75
C PHE A 60 10.38 1.64 3.08
N SER A 61 10.69 2.85 3.54
CA SER A 61 11.75 3.69 2.97
C SER A 61 13.10 2.96 2.87
N PRO A 62 13.96 3.32 1.90
CA PRO A 62 15.18 2.57 1.53
C PRO A 62 16.32 2.57 2.57
N GLY A 63 16.08 2.98 3.82
CA GLY A 63 17.09 2.94 4.88
C GLY A 63 17.23 1.53 5.48
N PHE A 64 18.35 0.86 5.21
CA PHE A 64 18.89 -0.34 5.90
C PHE A 64 17.86 -1.32 6.51
N SER A 65 16.77 -1.61 5.79
CA SER A 65 15.73 -2.50 6.28
C SER A 65 15.84 -3.82 5.53
N PHE A 66 16.21 -4.88 6.24
CA PHE A 66 15.72 -6.22 5.89
C PHE A 66 14.21 -6.13 6.02
N THR A 67 13.53 -6.07 4.87
CA THR A 67 12.10 -5.79 4.86
C THR A 67 11.34 -7.11 4.79
N PRO A 68 10.71 -7.60 5.86
CA PRO A 68 9.75 -8.70 5.78
C PRO A 68 8.44 -8.27 5.08
N SER A 69 8.51 -7.30 4.16
CA SER A 69 7.38 -6.85 3.33
C SER A 69 6.84 -7.98 2.47
N ASP A 70 7.64 -9.00 2.17
CA ASP A 70 7.16 -10.20 1.46
C ASP A 70 6.18 -11.04 2.29
N VAL A 71 6.14 -10.86 3.62
CA VAL A 71 5.12 -11.51 4.47
C VAL A 71 3.75 -10.83 4.31
N LEU A 72 3.74 -9.49 4.24
CA LEU A 72 2.51 -8.71 4.22
C LEU A 72 2.02 -8.35 2.81
N ASN A 73 2.91 -8.23 1.84
CA ASN A 73 2.52 -7.91 0.47
C ASN A 73 2.27 -9.20 -0.30
N PRO A 74 1.29 -9.21 -1.22
CA PRO A 74 1.13 -10.33 -2.13
C PRO A 74 2.34 -10.43 -3.05
N GLY A 75 2.66 -11.66 -3.43
CA GLY A 75 3.59 -11.92 -4.50
C GLY A 75 3.11 -11.25 -5.79
N LYS A 76 4.05 -10.99 -6.69
CA LYS A 76 3.75 -10.51 -8.03
C LYS A 76 2.90 -11.57 -8.74
N ASN A 77 1.73 -11.20 -9.23
CA ASN A 77 0.86 -12.14 -9.94
C ASN A 77 1.41 -12.36 -11.36
N PRO A 78 1.81 -13.59 -11.75
CA PRO A 78 2.35 -13.85 -13.08
C PRO A 78 1.31 -13.73 -14.20
N THR A 79 0.01 -13.70 -13.89
CA THR A 79 -1.06 -13.49 -14.87
C THR A 79 -1.45 -12.03 -15.06
N ASP A 80 -0.83 -11.12 -14.29
CA ASP A 80 -1.02 -9.69 -14.44
C ASP A 80 -0.09 -9.15 -15.55
N PRO A 81 -0.65 -8.57 -16.63
CA PRO A 81 0.15 -8.02 -17.72
C PRO A 81 1.08 -6.88 -17.29
N THR A 82 0.79 -6.20 -16.18
CA THR A 82 1.68 -5.13 -15.66
C THR A 82 2.85 -5.62 -14.88
N LEU A 83 2.80 -6.89 -14.45
CA LEU A 83 3.83 -7.43 -13.58
C LEU A 83 4.06 -6.55 -12.32
N GLN A 84 3.10 -5.71 -11.94
CA GLN A 84 3.15 -4.90 -10.74
C GLN A 84 2.72 -5.75 -9.53
N ARG A 85 3.33 -5.48 -8.38
CA ARG A 85 2.82 -6.04 -7.11
C ARG A 85 1.51 -5.36 -6.79
N GLU A 86 0.52 -6.06 -6.27
CA GLU A 86 -0.74 -5.45 -5.86
C GLU A 86 -0.66 -5.04 -4.38
N GLY A 87 -1.41 -4.03 -3.94
CA GLY A 87 -1.58 -3.77 -2.50
C GLY A 87 -2.40 -4.87 -1.84
N ARG A 88 -2.30 -5.00 -0.51
CA ARG A 88 -3.16 -5.91 0.27
C ARG A 88 -4.16 -5.11 1.09
N TYR A 89 -5.36 -5.65 1.29
CA TYR A 89 -6.28 -5.06 2.27
C TYR A 89 -5.71 -5.19 3.68
N GLY A 90 -5.86 -4.12 4.46
CA GLY A 90 -5.35 -4.07 5.81
C GLY A 90 -5.67 -2.77 6.51
N ALA A 91 -5.14 -2.66 7.71
CA ALA A 91 -5.10 -1.43 8.46
C ALA A 91 -3.75 -1.30 9.16
N GLY A 92 -3.32 -0.06 9.38
CA GLY A 92 -2.11 0.18 10.14
C GLY A 92 -2.21 1.46 10.95
N ILE A 93 -1.41 1.47 12.00
CA ILE A 93 -1.17 2.64 12.84
C ILE A 93 0.34 2.86 12.90
N GLN A 94 0.76 4.10 12.73
CA GLN A 94 2.14 4.52 12.85
C GLN A 94 2.22 5.68 13.83
N PHE A 95 3.26 5.64 14.66
CA PHE A 95 3.65 6.69 15.57
C PHE A 95 5.04 7.19 15.16
N PRO A 96 5.12 8.14 14.21
CA PRO A 96 6.38 8.67 13.73
C PRO A 96 6.88 9.77 14.67
N PHE A 97 7.66 9.40 15.69
CA PHE A 97 8.44 10.37 16.47
C PHE A 97 9.73 10.71 15.71
N ASP A 98 10.33 11.86 15.99
CA ASP A 98 11.50 12.40 15.27
C ASP A 98 12.62 11.36 15.06
N LYS A 99 12.95 10.62 16.11
CA LYS A 99 14.05 9.63 16.12
C LYS A 99 13.60 8.19 16.06
N VAL A 100 12.31 7.93 16.34
CA VAL A 100 11.77 6.57 16.48
C VAL A 100 10.41 6.51 15.82
N THR A 101 10.21 5.55 14.92
CA THR A 101 8.89 5.24 14.39
C THR A 101 8.43 3.88 14.89
N LEU A 102 7.28 3.86 15.56
CA LEU A 102 6.59 2.63 15.88
C LEU A 102 5.50 2.41 14.84
N SER A 103 5.35 1.19 14.33
CA SER A 103 4.25 0.88 13.42
C SER A 103 3.68 -0.51 13.68
N LEU A 104 2.37 -0.59 13.74
CA LEU A 104 1.62 -1.85 13.77
C LEU A 104 0.77 -1.93 12.51
N THR A 105 0.92 -3.02 11.75
CA THR A 105 0.18 -3.27 10.53
C THR A 105 -0.52 -4.62 10.61
N TRP A 106 -1.78 -4.64 10.21
CA TRP A 106 -2.58 -5.83 10.01
C TRP A 106 -2.94 -5.92 8.52
N ALA A 107 -2.72 -7.09 7.92
CA ALA A 107 -3.07 -7.34 6.53
C ALA A 107 -3.80 -8.67 6.38
N VAL A 108 -4.71 -8.77 5.41
CA VAL A 108 -5.53 -9.94 5.15
C VAL A 108 -5.32 -10.47 3.74
N TRP A 109 -5.20 -11.78 3.57
CA TRP A 109 -5.12 -12.38 2.24
C TRP A 109 -6.52 -12.52 1.66
N GLU A 110 -6.70 -12.03 0.44
CA GLU A 110 -7.90 -12.24 -0.35
C GLU A 110 -7.79 -13.59 -1.08
N ARG A 111 -8.87 -14.38 -1.11
CA ARG A 111 -8.85 -15.70 -1.78
C ARG A 111 -8.90 -15.57 -3.30
N ASP A 112 -9.81 -14.73 -3.77
CA ASP A 112 -10.14 -14.56 -5.18
C ASP A 112 -10.23 -13.07 -5.46
N THR A 113 -9.36 -12.55 -6.32
CA THR A 113 -9.37 -11.15 -6.76
C THR A 113 -9.68 -11.06 -8.24
N GLN A 114 -10.57 -10.15 -8.59
CA GLN A 114 -10.88 -9.81 -9.97
C GLN A 114 -10.66 -8.32 -10.15
N TYR A 115 -9.77 -7.93 -11.06
CA TYR A 115 -9.42 -6.53 -11.31
C TYR A 115 -8.94 -5.77 -10.06
N GLY A 116 -8.31 -6.49 -9.15
CA GLY A 116 -7.83 -5.92 -7.88
C GLY A 116 -8.92 -5.68 -6.83
N LEU A 117 -10.15 -6.12 -7.08
CA LEU A 117 -11.20 -6.16 -6.07
C LEU A 117 -11.43 -7.60 -5.60
N PRO A 118 -11.72 -7.84 -4.32
CA PRO A 118 -12.06 -9.16 -3.85
C PRO A 118 -13.41 -9.55 -4.45
N SER A 119 -13.45 -10.65 -5.21
CA SER A 119 -14.71 -11.17 -5.77
C SER A 119 -15.60 -11.77 -4.67
N THR A 120 -14.97 -12.23 -3.59
CA THR A 120 -15.63 -12.64 -2.35
C THR A 120 -14.87 -12.07 -1.16
N PHE A 121 -15.58 -11.40 -0.22
CA PHE A 121 -15.01 -10.95 1.05
C PHE A 121 -14.77 -12.13 2.00
N LYS A 122 -13.80 -12.98 1.65
CA LYS A 122 -13.30 -14.06 2.49
C LYS A 122 -11.81 -13.83 2.71
N PHE A 123 -11.44 -13.74 3.98
CA PHE A 123 -10.07 -13.50 4.43
C PHE A 123 -9.54 -14.74 5.14
N PRO A 124 -9.14 -15.79 4.38
CA PRO A 124 -8.72 -17.06 4.97
C PRO A 124 -7.47 -16.96 5.85
N ARG A 125 -6.68 -15.90 5.68
CA ARG A 125 -5.47 -15.66 6.46
C ARG A 125 -5.33 -14.18 6.77
N SER A 126 -4.77 -13.89 7.93
CA SER A 126 -4.33 -12.55 8.32
C SER A 126 -2.92 -12.61 8.88
N ALA A 127 -2.22 -11.49 8.82
CA ALA A 127 -0.90 -11.33 9.41
C ALA A 127 -0.83 -9.99 10.11
N TYR A 128 -0.02 -9.96 11.16
CA TYR A 128 0.27 -8.79 11.94
C TYR A 128 1.77 -8.55 11.90
N GLN A 129 2.16 -7.29 11.88
CA GLN A 129 3.54 -6.89 11.95
C GLN A 129 3.65 -5.68 12.87
N ALA A 130 4.42 -5.83 13.93
CA ALA A 130 4.90 -4.72 14.73
C ALA A 130 6.34 -4.40 14.30
N ARG A 131 6.66 -3.12 14.20
CA ARG A 131 8.00 -2.64 13.83
C ARG A 131 8.37 -1.44 14.69
N VAL A 132 9.65 -1.42 15.07
CA VAL A 132 10.34 -0.28 15.65
C VAL A 132 11.43 0.11 14.68
N TYR A 133 11.44 1.37 14.26
CA TYR A 133 12.45 1.94 13.37
C TYR A 133 13.15 3.08 14.09
N LEU A 134 14.48 3.12 14.01
CA LEU A 134 15.30 4.16 14.62
C LEU A 134 15.94 4.98 13.51
N ASN A 135 15.68 6.28 13.49
CA ASN A 135 16.46 7.23 12.70
C ASN A 135 17.75 7.54 13.47
N LEU A 136 18.81 6.80 13.15
CA LEU A 136 20.10 6.94 13.83
C LEU A 136 20.94 8.11 13.28
N TRP A 137 20.58 8.65 12.11
CA TRP A 137 21.27 9.77 11.48
C TRP A 137 20.31 10.69 10.74
N GLU A 138 20.19 11.93 11.22
CA GLU A 138 19.66 13.08 10.47
C GLU A 138 20.77 13.57 9.52
N SER A 139 21.02 12.85 8.41
CA SER A 139 21.95 13.36 7.40
C SER A 139 21.24 13.46 6.06
N ASP A 140 20.76 14.66 5.75
CA ASP A 140 20.46 15.07 4.39
C ASP A 140 21.77 15.25 3.63
N ILE A 141 22.28 14.16 3.04
CA ILE A 141 23.33 14.29 2.03
C ILE A 141 22.62 14.63 0.71
N ASN A 142 22.37 15.93 0.53
CA ASN A 142 22.01 16.49 -0.78
C ASN A 142 23.30 16.64 -1.59
N ILE A 143 23.60 15.67 -2.45
CA ILE A 143 24.57 15.87 -3.53
C ILE A 143 23.78 16.41 -4.71
N PHE A 144 23.99 17.70 -5.00
CA PHE A 144 23.53 18.38 -6.21
C PHE A 144 24.20 17.81 -7.47
#